data_AF-A0A0K8SX39-F1
#
_entry.id   AF-A0A0K8SX39-F1
#
_cell.length_a   1.000
_cell.length_b   1.000
_cell.length_c   1.000
_cell.angle_alpha   90.00
_cell.angle_beta   90.00
_cell.angle_gamma   90.00
#
_symmetry.space_group_name_H-M   'P 1'
#
loop_
_entity.id
_entity.type
_entity.pdbx_description
1 polymer ?
#
loop_
_entity_poly.entity_id
_entity_poly.type
_entity_poly.pdbx_seq_one_letter_code
_entity_poly.pdbx_strand_id
1 'polypeptide(L)'
;GQFYGERMVPLDEPIPAHLLGNMWSSAWDGMMDIVSPVDLGLDAAVRRLFPTAEDMLRSAEDYYSSLGLPRMTRRFWEKSFYSVGNHSQPTSCHGTAANLFKPGDVRMLLCTRINWEDF
;
A
#
# COMPACT_ATOMS: atom_id res chain seq x y z
N GLY A 1 14.48 1.23 -24.00
CA GLY A 1 14.42 2.20 -25.11
C GLY A 1 13.04 2.73 -25.50
N GLN A 2 11.97 1.93 -25.58
CA GLN A 2 10.72 2.38 -26.27
C GLN A 2 10.03 3.60 -25.63
N PHE A 3 9.87 3.64 -24.30
CA PHE A 3 9.20 4.74 -23.62
C PHE A 3 10.14 5.90 -23.27
N TYR A 4 11.30 5.61 -22.66
CA TYR A 4 12.26 6.63 -22.20
C TYR A 4 13.36 6.99 -23.22
N GLY A 5 13.43 6.31 -24.37
CA GLY A 5 14.52 6.42 -25.35
C GLY A 5 15.73 5.55 -25.00
N GLU A 6 16.49 5.15 -26.02
CA GLU A 6 17.72 4.34 -25.84
C GLU A 6 18.86 5.12 -25.17
N ARG A 7 18.85 6.45 -25.25
CA ARG A 7 19.81 7.30 -24.53
C ARG A 7 19.66 7.19 -23.02
N MET A 8 18.42 7.05 -22.53
CA MET A 8 18.13 6.95 -21.09
C MET A 8 18.12 5.50 -20.63
N VAL A 9 17.71 4.57 -21.49
CA VAL A 9 17.68 3.13 -21.21
C VAL A 9 18.35 2.39 -22.37
N PRO A 10 19.69 2.30 -22.37
CA PRO A 10 20.44 1.48 -23.32
C PRO A 10 20.03 0.00 -23.20
N LEU A 11 20.11 -0.76 -24.29
CA LEU A 11 19.63 -2.15 -24.33
C LEU A 11 20.66 -3.15 -23.80
N ASP A 12 21.90 -2.73 -23.66
CA ASP A 12 23.08 -3.53 -23.32
C ASP A 12 23.72 -3.13 -21.97
N GLU A 13 23.07 -2.23 -21.23
CA GLU A 13 23.51 -1.76 -19.91
C GLU A 13 22.46 -2.03 -18.82
N PRO A 14 22.84 -1.98 -17.52
CA PRO A 14 21.88 -2.05 -16.42
C PRO A 14 20.83 -0.94 -16.48
N ILE A 15 19.59 -1.28 -16.12
CA ILE A 15 18.49 -0.33 -16.08
C ILE A 15 18.75 0.74 -15.01
N PRO A 16 18.59 2.04 -15.31
CA PRO A 16 18.74 3.08 -14.30
C PRO A 16 17.71 2.93 -13.16
N ALA A 17 18.21 2.83 -11.93
CA ALA A 17 17.42 2.56 -10.73
C ALA A 17 16.19 3.49 -10.55
N HIS A 18 16.38 4.79 -10.77
CA HIS A 18 15.36 5.82 -10.59
C HIS A 18 14.17 5.74 -11.58
N LEU A 19 14.21 4.86 -12.57
CA LEU A 19 13.13 4.71 -13.57
C LEU A 19 12.13 3.60 -13.20
N LEU A 20 12.34 2.91 -12.09
CA LEU A 20 11.64 1.68 -11.75
C LEU A 20 10.37 1.90 -10.90
N GLY A 21 9.86 3.13 -10.83
CA GLY A 21 8.61 3.46 -10.12
C GLY A 21 8.71 3.42 -8.59
N ASN A 22 9.84 3.02 -8.03
CA ASN A 22 10.09 2.95 -6.59
C ASN A 22 11.44 3.61 -6.25
N MET A 23 11.48 4.38 -5.17
CA MET A 23 12.66 5.17 -4.75
C MET A 23 13.93 4.32 -4.53
N TRP A 24 13.77 3.05 -4.14
CA TRP A 24 14.88 2.12 -3.91
C TRP A 24 14.93 1.01 -4.97
N SER A 25 14.10 1.09 -6.01
CA SER A 25 14.02 0.09 -7.08
C SER A 25 13.76 -1.33 -6.60
N SER A 26 13.25 -1.49 -5.38
CA SER A 26 13.04 -2.80 -4.75
C SER A 26 11.78 -3.51 -5.27
N ALA A 27 10.85 -2.75 -5.84
CA ALA A 27 9.63 -3.22 -6.49
C ALA A 27 9.34 -2.33 -7.71
N TRP A 28 8.73 -2.91 -8.75
CA TRP A 28 8.55 -2.26 -10.07
C TRP A 28 7.07 -2.13 -10.46
N ASP A 29 6.16 -2.38 -9.53
CA ASP A 29 4.71 -2.24 -9.70
C ASP A 29 4.29 -0.81 -10.07
N GLY A 30 5.05 0.21 -9.64
CA GLY A 30 4.87 1.59 -10.11
C GLY A 30 5.11 1.80 -11.62
N MET A 31 5.65 0.81 -12.34
CA MET A 31 5.82 0.86 -13.79
C MET A 31 4.64 0.28 -14.58
N MET A 32 3.58 -0.21 -13.94
CA MET A 32 2.51 -0.95 -14.60
C MET A 32 1.86 -0.18 -15.76
N ASP A 33 1.75 1.15 -15.67
CA ASP A 33 1.20 1.99 -16.75
C ASP A 33 2.06 1.98 -18.03
N ILE A 34 3.34 1.63 -17.92
CA ILE A 34 4.30 1.61 -19.04
C ILE A 34 4.47 0.20 -19.59
N VAL A 35 4.54 -0.80 -18.71
CA VAL A 35 4.90 -2.17 -19.09
C VAL A 35 3.69 -3.07 -19.32
N SER A 36 2.53 -2.73 -18.76
CA SER A 36 1.33 -3.54 -18.92
C SER A 36 0.81 -3.43 -20.36
N PRO A 37 0.46 -4.57 -21.00
CA PRO A 37 -0.16 -4.54 -22.33
C PRO A 37 -1.61 -4.02 -22.30
N VAL A 38 -2.21 -3.90 -21.12
CA VAL A 38 -3.59 -3.43 -20.92
C VAL A 38 -3.66 -2.48 -19.74
N ASP A 39 -4.49 -1.45 -19.84
CA ASP A 39 -4.84 -0.61 -18.70
C ASP A 39 -5.86 -1.33 -17.81
N LEU A 40 -5.46 -1.63 -16.58
CA LEU A 40 -6.29 -2.29 -15.58
C LEU A 40 -7.10 -1.30 -14.73
N GLY A 41 -6.78 0.00 -14.76
CA GLY A 41 -7.47 1.03 -13.99
C GLY A 41 -7.53 0.77 -12.47
N LEU A 42 -6.54 0.06 -11.91
CA LEU A 42 -6.58 -0.45 -10.53
C LEU A 42 -6.73 0.67 -9.50
N ASP A 43 -5.96 1.75 -9.65
CA ASP A 43 -6.04 2.94 -8.79
C ASP A 43 -7.43 3.59 -8.80
N ALA A 44 -8.04 3.69 -9.99
CA ALA A 44 -9.38 4.24 -10.13
C ALA A 44 -10.43 3.30 -9.50
N ALA A 45 -10.26 1.99 -9.64
CA ALA A 45 -11.11 0.98 -9.02
C ALA A 45 -11.03 1.05 -7.49
N VAL A 46 -9.82 1.13 -6.92
CA VAL A 46 -9.60 1.26 -5.46
C VAL A 46 -10.27 2.53 -4.94
N ARG A 47 -10.03 3.70 -5.55
CA ARG A 47 -10.65 4.97 -5.12
C ARG A 47 -12.18 4.96 -5.21
N ARG A 48 -12.73 4.22 -6.16
CA ARG A 48 -14.18 4.06 -6.31
C ARG A 48 -14.77 3.14 -5.24
N LEU A 49 -14.08 2.05 -4.92
CA LEU A 49 -14.56 1.04 -3.96
C LEU A 49 -14.35 1.45 -2.51
N PHE A 50 -13.29 2.22 -2.23
CA PHE A 50 -12.87 2.56 -0.88
C PHE A 50 -12.72 4.07 -0.70
N PRO A 51 -13.78 4.75 -0.23
CA PRO A 51 -13.75 6.20 0.02
C PRO A 51 -12.75 6.61 1.12
N THR A 52 -12.46 5.71 2.06
CA THR A 52 -11.51 5.94 3.15
C THR A 52 -10.51 4.79 3.29
N ALA A 53 -9.36 5.06 3.90
CA ALA A 53 -8.40 4.02 4.28
C ALA A 53 -9.02 2.98 5.23
N GLU A 54 -9.97 3.37 6.08
CA GLU A 54 -10.66 2.41 6.94
C GLU A 54 -11.48 1.40 6.12
N ASP A 55 -12.12 1.85 5.02
CA ASP A 55 -12.87 0.97 4.13
C ASP A 55 -11.95 -0.08 3.47
N MET A 56 -10.74 0.32 3.06
CA MET A 56 -9.72 -0.60 2.53
C MET A 56 -9.37 -1.68 3.57
N LEU A 57 -9.12 -1.27 4.80
CA LEU A 57 -8.72 -2.17 5.89
C LEU A 57 -9.84 -3.08 6.35
N ARG A 58 -11.08 -2.58 6.36
CA ARG A 58 -12.26 -3.40 6.63
C ARG A 58 -12.47 -4.46 5.55
N SER A 59 -12.17 -4.14 4.29
CA SER A 59 -12.16 -5.15 3.22
C SER A 59 -11.14 -6.26 3.47
N ALA A 60 -9.95 -5.93 3.93
CA ALA A 60 -8.95 -6.93 4.35
C ALA A 60 -9.44 -7.75 5.57
N GLU A 61 -10.08 -7.14 6.57
CA GLU A 61 -10.68 -7.85 7.70
C GLU A 61 -11.77 -8.83 7.24
N ASP A 62 -12.64 -8.42 6.32
CA ASP A 62 -13.70 -9.26 5.76
C ASP A 62 -13.10 -10.45 5.00
N TYR A 63 -12.01 -10.26 4.25
CA TYR A 63 -11.27 -11.34 3.60
C TYR A 63 -10.78 -12.37 4.62
N TYR A 64 -10.06 -11.96 5.68
CA TYR A 64 -9.58 -12.89 6.71
C TYR A 64 -10.72 -13.56 7.47
N SER A 65 -11.81 -12.83 7.71
CA SER A 65 -13.02 -13.38 8.34
C SER A 65 -13.68 -14.44 7.48
N SER A 66 -13.67 -14.29 6.15
CA SER A 66 -14.21 -15.29 5.21
C SER A 66 -13.43 -16.62 5.26
N LEU A 67 -12.18 -16.59 5.70
CA LEU A 67 -11.34 -17.77 5.94
C LEU A 67 -11.54 -18.38 7.34
N GLY A 68 -12.46 -17.83 8.14
CA GLY A 68 -12.74 -18.29 9.51
C GLY A 68 -11.83 -17.70 10.59
N LEU A 69 -11.01 -16.70 10.28
CA LEU A 69 -10.21 -15.99 11.29
C LEU A 69 -11.08 -14.98 12.06
N PRO A 70 -10.74 -14.68 13.32
CA PRO A 70 -11.47 -13.69 14.11
C PRO A 70 -11.28 -12.28 13.54
N ARG A 71 -12.33 -11.46 13.63
CA ARG A 71 -12.27 -10.02 13.35
C ARG A 71 -11.33 -9.30 14.32
N MET A 72 -10.88 -8.11 13.92
CA MET A 72 -10.10 -7.24 14.79
C MET A 72 -10.97 -6.69 15.93
N THR A 73 -10.31 -6.38 17.05
CA THR A 73 -11.01 -5.87 18.23
C THR A 73 -11.35 -4.40 18.08
N ARG A 74 -12.34 -3.92 18.85
CA ARG A 74 -12.62 -2.48 18.95
C ARG A 74 -11.37 -1.66 19.32
N ARG A 75 -10.54 -2.22 20.21
CA ARG A 75 -9.28 -1.60 20.65
C ARG A 75 -8.28 -1.44 19.51
N PHE A 76 -8.21 -2.39 18.57
CA PHE A 76 -7.36 -2.28 17.38
C PHE A 76 -7.74 -1.04 16.57
N TRP A 77 -9.03 -0.85 16.27
CA TRP A 77 -9.52 0.30 15.49
C TRP A 77 -9.33 1.62 16.25
N GLU A 78 -9.59 1.65 17.56
CA GLU A 78 -9.44 2.85 18.39
C GLU A 78 -7.98 3.30 18.60
N LYS A 79 -7.01 2.38 18.49
CA LYS A 79 -5.60 2.64 18.86
C LYS A 79 -4.60 2.53 17.72
N SER A 80 -4.98 1.96 16.58
CA SER A 80 -4.15 1.93 15.38
C SER A 80 -4.09 3.30 14.73
N PHE A 81 -2.99 3.55 14.03
CA PHE A 81 -2.85 4.69 13.14
C PHE A 81 -2.73 4.16 11.72
N TYR A 82 -3.72 4.43 10.89
CA TYR A 82 -3.77 3.88 9.53
C TYR A 82 -4.16 4.90 8.46
N SER A 83 -4.29 6.17 8.84
CA SER A 83 -4.56 7.25 7.90
C SER A 83 -4.08 8.56 8.50
N VAL A 84 -3.57 9.44 7.65
CA VAL A 84 -3.20 10.80 8.04
C VAL A 84 -4.49 11.61 8.26
N GLY A 85 -5.01 11.59 9.49
CA GLY A 85 -6.16 12.37 9.95
C GLY A 85 -5.82 13.27 11.15
N ASN A 86 -6.86 13.75 11.87
CA ASN A 86 -6.78 14.64 13.06
C ASN A 86 -6.08 14.05 14.31
N HIS A 87 -5.41 12.90 14.18
CA HIS A 87 -4.67 12.27 15.25
C HIS A 87 -3.20 12.67 15.20
N SER A 88 -2.52 12.57 16.34
CA SER A 88 -1.07 12.77 16.43
C SER A 88 -0.39 11.84 15.42
N GLN A 89 0.27 12.41 14.41
CA GLN A 89 0.96 11.63 13.38
C GLN A 89 2.01 10.71 14.03
N PRO A 90 2.18 9.48 13.53
CA PRO A 90 3.22 8.59 14.02
C PRO A 90 4.59 9.17 13.65
N THR A 91 5.60 8.82 14.42
CA THR A 91 6.99 9.19 14.12
C THR A 91 7.50 8.57 12.81
N SER A 92 6.82 7.52 12.32
CA SER A 92 7.14 6.83 11.06
C SER A 92 5.86 6.41 10.34
N CYS A 93 5.86 6.60 9.02
CA CYS A 93 4.80 6.12 8.11
C CYS A 93 5.11 4.74 7.50
N HIS A 94 6.26 4.13 7.83
CA HIS A 94 6.59 2.79 7.35
C HIS A 94 5.65 1.75 7.99
N GLY A 95 4.94 1.00 7.15
CA GLY A 95 3.92 0.04 7.57
C GLY A 95 4.43 -0.93 8.62
N THR A 96 3.86 -0.89 9.81
CA THR A 96 4.27 -1.73 10.94
C THR A 96 3.06 -2.38 11.61
N ALA A 97 3.09 -3.70 11.72
CA ALA A 97 2.19 -4.47 12.58
C ALA A 97 2.85 -4.66 13.96
N ALA A 98 2.27 -4.08 15.00
CA ALA A 98 2.88 -4.01 16.33
C ALA A 98 2.07 -4.80 17.35
N ASN A 99 2.74 -5.75 18.02
CA ASN A 99 2.24 -6.37 19.25
C ASN A 99 2.82 -5.61 20.44
N LEU A 100 1.97 -4.99 21.28
CA LEU A 100 2.43 -4.18 22.41
C LEU A 100 2.64 -4.98 23.70
N PHE A 101 2.70 -6.30 23.62
CA PHE A 101 2.96 -7.21 24.75
C PHE A 101 1.97 -7.04 25.91
N LYS A 102 0.77 -6.54 25.61
CA LYS A 102 -0.39 -6.53 26.50
C LYS A 102 -1.48 -7.42 25.90
N PRO A 103 -2.26 -8.16 26.71
CA PRO A 103 -3.33 -9.00 26.20
C PRO A 103 -4.25 -8.22 25.26
N GLY A 104 -4.32 -8.66 24.00
CA GLY A 104 -5.17 -8.07 22.96
C GLY A 104 -4.80 -6.65 22.51
N ASP A 105 -3.59 -6.15 22.79
CA ASP A 105 -3.11 -4.85 22.26
C ASP A 105 -2.19 -5.06 21.06
N VAL A 106 -2.82 -5.28 19.90
CA VAL A 106 -2.17 -5.25 18.60
C VAL A 106 -2.61 -4.02 17.85
N ARG A 107 -1.71 -3.43 17.07
CA ARG A 107 -1.94 -2.18 16.34
C ARG A 107 -1.29 -2.21 14.98
N MET A 108 -1.84 -1.41 14.09
CA MET A 108 -1.24 -1.06 12.83
C MET A 108 -0.78 0.39 12.86
N LEU A 109 0.42 0.64 12.34
CA LEU A 109 1.01 1.97 12.18
C LEU A 109 1.38 2.14 10.71
N LEU A 110 0.57 2.88 9.97
CA LEU A 110 0.69 3.07 8.53
C LEU A 110 0.05 4.40 8.11
N CYS A 111 0.60 5.05 7.10
CA CYS A 111 0.02 6.25 6.49
C CYS A 111 -0.63 5.87 5.15
N THR A 112 -1.72 5.13 5.20
CA THR A 112 -2.37 4.54 4.02
C THR A 112 -2.84 5.62 3.06
N ARG A 113 -2.47 5.46 1.79
CA ARG A 113 -3.00 6.20 0.64
C ARG A 113 -4.08 5.35 -0.02
N ILE A 114 -5.04 6.01 -0.67
CA ILE A 114 -6.11 5.31 -1.41
C ILE A 114 -5.62 5.08 -2.85
N ASN A 115 -4.83 4.03 -3.02
CA ASN A 115 -4.27 3.55 -4.29
C ASN A 115 -4.07 2.03 -4.26
N TRP A 116 -3.73 1.44 -5.40
CA TRP A 116 -3.52 -0.01 -5.53
C TRP A 116 -2.28 -0.50 -4.77
N GLU A 117 -1.21 0.29 -4.71
CA GLU A 117 0.02 -0.08 -4.01
C GLU A 117 -0.19 -0.32 -2.50
N ASP A 118 -1.04 0.48 -1.86
CA ASP A 118 -1.29 0.40 -0.42
C ASP A 118 -2.50 -0.51 -0.06
N PHE A 119 -3.24 -1.05 -1.04
CA PHE A 119 -4.39 -1.96 -0.83
C PHE A 119 -3.94 -3.42 -0.63
#